data_AF-A0A7C1M5N7-F1
#
_entry.id   AF-A0A7C1M5N7-F1
#
_cell.length_a   1.000
_cell.length_b   1.000
_cell.length_c   1.000
_cell.angle_alpha   90.00
_cell.angle_beta   90.00
_cell.angle_gamma   90.00
#
_symmetry.space_group_name_H-M   'P 1'
#
loop_
_entity.id
_entity.type
_entity.pdbx_description
1 polymer ?
#
loop_
_entity_poly.entity_id
_entity_poly.type
_entity_poly.pdbx_seq_one_letter_code
_entity_poly.pdbx_strand_id
1 'polypeptide(L)'
;MISERRTVMTFKENIDKKDLVEYPVSGFKGEIVLVDDPGKLKESLRMLESVSVIGFDTETKPKFSKGKHNKVALLQLADSNR
;
A
#
# COMPACT_ATOMS: atom_id res chain seq x y z
N MET A 1 13.98 35.64 11.15
CA MET A 1 13.85 34.18 11.16
C MET A 1 13.35 33.77 9.79
N ILE A 2 14.17 33.04 9.04
CA ILE A 2 13.96 32.77 7.62
C ILE A 2 12.99 31.59 7.54
N SER A 3 11.80 31.83 6.98
CA SER A 3 10.80 30.79 6.74
C SER A 3 11.35 29.81 5.70
N GLU A 4 11.61 28.57 6.11
CA GLU A 4 11.99 27.49 5.20
C GLU A 4 10.86 27.28 4.19
N ARG A 5 11.12 27.67 2.94
CA ARG A 5 10.20 27.43 1.83
C ARG A 5 10.07 25.91 1.67
N ARG A 6 8.87 25.36 1.93
CA ARG A 6 8.51 23.99 1.53
C ARG A 6 8.72 23.86 0.03
N THR A 7 9.73 23.09 -0.39
CA THR A 7 9.88 22.69 -1.79
C THR A 7 8.64 21.89 -2.19
N VAL A 8 7.86 22.42 -3.12
CA VAL A 8 6.75 21.67 -3.73
C VAL A 8 7.39 20.66 -4.68
N MET A 9 7.40 19.38 -4.28
CA MET A 9 7.82 18.30 -5.16
C MET A 9 6.78 18.17 -6.28
N THR A 10 7.15 18.53 -7.52
CA THR A 10 6.33 18.29 -8.69
C THR A 10 6.61 16.89 -9.22
N PHE A 11 5.65 15.99 -9.04
CA PHE A 11 5.68 14.67 -9.68
C PHE A 11 5.17 14.76 -11.12
N LYS A 12 5.74 13.96 -12.02
CA LYS A 12 5.15 13.76 -13.35
C LYS A 12 3.79 13.10 -13.16
N GLU A 13 2.77 13.61 -13.87
CA GLU A 13 1.42 13.04 -13.83
C GLU A 13 1.37 11.62 -14.43
N ASN A 14 2.22 11.35 -15.43
CA ASN A 14 2.32 10.06 -16.09
C ASN A 14 3.77 9.62 -16.20
N ILE A 15 3.99 8.31 -16.10
CA ILE A 15 5.28 7.67 -16.36
C ILE A 15 5.15 6.90 -17.67
N ASP A 16 6.03 7.18 -18.63
CA ASP A 16 6.03 6.48 -19.92
C ASP A 16 6.44 5.02 -19.74
N LYS A 17 5.80 4.12 -20.50
CA LYS A 17 6.10 2.68 -20.42
C LYS A 17 7.57 2.35 -20.71
N LYS A 18 8.21 3.14 -21.57
CA LYS A 18 9.64 2.98 -21.89
C LYS A 18 10.51 3.30 -20.68
N ASP A 19 10.17 4.36 -19.95
CA ASP A 19 10.87 4.75 -18.73
C ASP A 19 10.69 3.69 -17.64
N LEU A 20 9.50 3.11 -17.51
CA LEU A 20 9.20 2.07 -16.50
C LEU A 20 10.12 0.84 -16.59
N VAL A 21 10.51 0.43 -17.80
CA VAL A 21 11.32 -0.78 -18.03
C VAL A 21 12.77 -0.58 -17.55
N GLU A 22 13.26 0.66 -17.53
CA GLU A 22 14.62 0.98 -17.11
C GLU A 22 14.78 1.04 -15.57
N TYR A 23 13.68 1.06 -14.82
CA TYR A 23 13.75 1.10 -13.36
C TYR A 23 14.04 -0.30 -12.79
N PRO A 24 14.81 -0.38 -11.69
CA PRO A 24 15.03 -1.63 -11.00
C PRO A 24 13.71 -2.16 -10.45
N VAL A 25 13.54 -3.49 -10.51
CA VAL A 25 12.42 -4.16 -9.86
C VAL A 25 12.48 -3.87 -8.37
N SER A 26 11.42 -3.25 -7.85
CA SER A 26 11.26 -3.00 -6.43
C SER A 26 10.33 -4.04 -5.82
N GLY A 27 10.54 -4.31 -4.53
CA GLY A 27 9.68 -5.15 -3.73
C GLY A 27 9.61 -4.56 -2.32
N PHE A 28 8.50 -4.81 -1.63
CA PHE A 28 8.33 -4.36 -0.26
C PHE A 28 9.45 -4.90 0.63
N LYS A 29 10.13 -4.02 1.35
CA LYS A 29 11.27 -4.36 2.23
C LYS A 29 10.89 -4.35 3.72
N GLY A 30 9.68 -3.89 4.04
CA GLY A 30 9.15 -3.92 5.39
C GLY A 30 8.79 -5.32 5.86
N GLU A 31 8.40 -5.43 7.12
CA GLU A 31 7.91 -6.67 7.70
C GLU A 31 6.47 -6.93 7.24
N ILE A 32 6.20 -8.13 6.72
CA ILE A 32 4.83 -8.55 6.38
C ILE A 32 4.23 -9.28 7.58
N VAL A 33 3.12 -8.75 8.11
CA VAL A 33 2.40 -9.34 9.25
C VAL A 33 1.13 -10.01 8.76
N LEU A 34 1.02 -11.32 8.96
CA LEU A 34 -0.22 -12.02 8.71
C LEU A 34 -1.20 -11.81 9.88
N VAL A 35 -2.30 -11.12 9.60
CA VAL A 35 -3.41 -10.91 10.53
C VAL A 35 -4.55 -11.86 10.19
N ASP A 36 -4.62 -12.98 10.90
CA ASP A 36 -5.59 -14.06 10.70
C ASP A 36 -6.46 -14.34 11.93
N ASP A 37 -6.28 -13.56 13.00
CA ASP A 37 -7.07 -13.65 14.22
C ASP A 37 -7.42 -12.27 14.82
N PRO A 38 -8.47 -12.18 15.66
CA PRO A 38 -8.91 -10.90 16.24
C PRO A 38 -7.88 -10.23 17.16
N GLY A 39 -6.99 -10.98 17.80
CA GLY A 39 -5.95 -10.45 18.67
C GLY A 39 -4.91 -9.66 17.87
N LYS A 40 -4.38 -10.28 16.81
CA LYS A 40 -3.45 -9.62 15.86
C LYS A 40 -4.09 -8.42 15.18
N LEU A 41 -5.39 -8.50 14.87
CA LEU A 41 -6.13 -7.37 14.29
C LEU A 41 -6.13 -6.18 15.24
N LYS A 42 -6.46 -6.39 16.51
CA LYS A 42 -6.50 -5.32 17.52
C LYS A 42 -5.13 -4.66 17.71
N GLU A 43 -4.07 -5.44 17.68
CA GLU A 43 -2.70 -4.92 17.77
C GLU A 43 -2.31 -4.10 16.55
N SER A 44 -2.57 -4.63 15.35
CA SER A 44 -2.25 -3.97 14.09
C SER A 44 -2.99 -2.64 13.94
N LEU A 45 -4.26 -2.59 14.32
CA LEU A 45 -5.06 -1.36 14.28
C LEU A 45 -4.51 -0.26 15.19
N ARG A 46 -4.09 -0.58 16.43
CA ARG A 46 -3.49 0.42 17.33
C ARG A 46 -2.23 1.04 16.75
N MET A 47 -1.43 0.26 16.03
CA MET A 47 -0.25 0.76 15.34
C MET A 47 -0.66 1.69 14.19
N LEU A 48 -1.59 1.24 13.33
CA LEU A 48 -2.04 2.02 12.17
C LEU A 48 -2.76 3.32 12.57
N GLU A 49 -3.43 3.36 13.72
CA GLU A 49 -4.05 4.57 14.27
C GLU A 49 -3.03 5.67 14.62
N SER A 50 -1.76 5.30 14.83
CA SER A 50 -0.70 6.26 15.18
C SER A 50 -0.06 6.96 13.98
N VAL A 51 -0.35 6.50 12.75
CA VAL A 51 0.22 7.05 11.52
C VAL A 51 -0.79 7.91 10.76
N SER A 52 -0.31 8.98 10.11
CA SER A 52 -1.17 9.94 9.41
C SER A 52 -1.59 9.51 8.00
N VAL A 53 -0.87 8.57 7.41
CA VAL A 53 -1.09 8.07 6.05
C VAL A 53 -0.86 6.57 6.04
N ILE A 54 -1.74 5.85 5.35
CA ILE A 54 -1.63 4.40 5.15
C ILE A 54 -1.76 4.08 3.66
N GLY A 55 -0.99 3.09 3.20
CA GLY A 55 -1.25 2.37 1.97
C GLY A 55 -2.38 1.37 2.17
N PHE A 56 -3.20 1.19 1.14
CA PHE A 56 -4.35 0.29 1.14
C PHE A 56 -4.41 -0.46 -0.19
N ASP A 57 -4.64 -1.77 -0.13
CA ASP A 57 -4.95 -2.58 -1.31
C ASP A 57 -5.86 -3.77 -0.94
N THR A 58 -6.51 -4.37 -1.93
CA THR A 58 -7.37 -5.54 -1.73
C THR A 58 -7.19 -6.56 -2.84
N GLU A 59 -7.14 -7.83 -2.45
CA GLU A 59 -7.13 -8.94 -3.40
C GLU A 59 -8.46 -9.69 -3.39
N THR A 60 -8.89 -10.13 -4.56
CA THR A 60 -10.08 -10.98 -4.72
C THR A 60 -9.66 -12.39 -5.11
N LYS A 61 -10.46 -13.39 -4.72
CA LYS A 61 -10.20 -14.77 -5.12
C LYS A 61 -10.17 -14.87 -6.66
N PRO A 62 -9.17 -15.51 -7.28
CA PRO A 62 -9.14 -15.66 -8.73
C PRO A 62 -10.34 -16.47 -9.21
N LYS A 63 -10.86 -16.12 -10.39
CA LYS A 63 -12.01 -16.78 -10.97
C LYS A 63 -11.80 -17.06 -12.45
N PHE A 64 -12.09 -18.30 -12.83
CA PHE A 64 -11.93 -18.78 -14.20
C PHE A 64 -13.26 -18.84 -14.97
N SER A 65 -14.33 -18.22 -14.46
CA SER A 65 -15.66 -18.16 -15.10
C SER A 65 -16.25 -16.74 -15.10
N LYS A 66 -16.76 -16.31 -16.27
CA LYS A 66 -17.27 -14.94 -16.52
C LYS A 66 -18.55 -14.63 -15.73
N GLY A 67 -18.75 -13.36 -15.37
CA GLY A 67 -20.07 -12.81 -14.99
C GLY A 67 -20.45 -12.77 -13.50
N LYS A 68 -19.56 -13.06 -12.54
CA LYS A 68 -19.80 -12.72 -11.12
C LYS A 68 -18.53 -12.18 -10.46
N HIS A 69 -18.67 -11.11 -9.69
CA HIS A 69 -17.63 -10.54 -8.86
C HIS A 69 -17.48 -11.33 -7.56
N ASN A 70 -16.24 -11.62 -7.16
CA ASN A 70 -15.96 -12.23 -5.85
C ASN A 70 -15.91 -11.15 -4.78
N LYS A 71 -16.26 -11.51 -3.54
CA LYS A 71 -15.98 -10.66 -2.38
C LYS A 71 -14.47 -10.52 -2.19
N VAL A 72 -14.05 -9.44 -1.53
CA VAL A 72 -12.67 -9.24 -1.08
C VAL A 72 -12.23 -10.47 -0.28
N ALA A 73 -11.08 -11.02 -0.65
CA ALA A 73 -10.49 -12.19 -0.01
C ALA A 73 -9.35 -11.82 0.93
N LEU A 74 -8.67 -10.70 0.67
CA LEU A 74 -7.58 -10.17 1.49
C LEU A 74 -7.63 -8.64 1.49
N LEU A 75 -7.41 -8.04 2.66
CA LEU A 75 -7.17 -6.62 2.84
C LEU A 75 -5.71 -6.44 3.22
N GLN A 76 -5.03 -5.49 2.58
CA GLN A 76 -3.64 -5.13 2.85
C GLN A 76 -3.57 -3.67 3.28
N LEU A 77 -2.90 -3.42 4.40
CA LEU A 77 -2.65 -2.10 4.94
C LEU A 77 -1.15 -2.00 5.22
N ALA A 78 -0.56 -0.85 4.90
CA ALA A 78 0.86 -0.61 5.14
C ALA A 78 1.08 0.83 5.64
N ASP A 79 1.98 1.02 6.58
CA ASP A 79 2.58 2.32 6.86
C ASP A 79 3.86 2.52 6.00
N SER A 80 4.72 3.48 6.34
CA SER A 80 5.96 3.73 5.59
C SER A 80 7.03 2.63 5.74
N ASN A 81 6.88 1.73 6.72
CA ASN A 81 7.89 0.76 7.14
C ASN A 81 7.34 -0.69 7.29
N ARG A 82 6.02 -0.89 7.41
CA ARG A 82 5.39 -2.19 7.74
C ARG A 82 3.97 -2.31 7.18
#